data_AF-A0A3D4UFG7-F1
#
_entry.id   AF-A0A3D4UFG7-F1
#
_cell.length_a   1.000
_cell.length_b   1.000
_cell.length_c   1.000
_cell.angle_alpha   90.00
_cell.angle_beta   90.00
_cell.angle_gamma   90.00
#
_symmetry.space_group_name_H-M   'P 1'
#
loop_
_entity.id
_entity.type
_entity.pdbx_description
1 polymer ?
#
loop_
_entity_poly.entity_id
_entity_poly.type
_entity_poly.pdbx_seq_one_letter_code
_entity_poly.pdbx_strand_id
1 'polypeptide(L)'
;MSDKFNDLVRLLRELFQLDQPDLDFGLYRIMHAKSGEVTQFLEKDLLPQVKKAFEQYQPADKVAIKKRLDQAVAAAESLGVDPDTNEKVLQLRAELAEGADLEAMESDVYDHLYSFFRRYYSEGDFLAKRVYKPGVYAVPYEGEEVVLHWANKDQYYIKTSEYLRDYAFRLKPDAGDAGGDPMRVHFRLVAAAEGEHGNNKAAEGKDRVFVLAPPGESGHDFLSVETVDGREELVIGFEYRPATMDDWTDEAKAQATAAAKKKPPKQKDLIDIAVKAVLATTSDAIDGWPTELAKPHTKVNGETAEYSRLQGHLNRYCA
;
A
#
# COMPACT_ATOMS: atom_id res chain seq x y z
N MET A 1 -26.33 -6.95 -7.55
CA MET A 1 -24.97 -6.38 -7.39
C MET A 1 -24.16 -6.98 -8.52
N SER A 2 -23.63 -6.18 -9.44
CA SER A 2 -22.95 -6.72 -10.63
C SER A 2 -21.59 -7.31 -10.28
N ASP A 3 -21.15 -8.34 -10.99
CA ASP A 3 -19.84 -8.96 -10.75
C ASP A 3 -18.69 -7.95 -10.93
N LYS A 4 -18.82 -7.03 -11.88
CA LYS A 4 -17.83 -5.96 -12.13
C LYS A 4 -17.67 -4.99 -10.95
N PHE A 5 -18.73 -4.73 -10.20
CA PHE A 5 -18.63 -3.90 -8.99
C PHE A 5 -17.78 -4.59 -7.91
N ASN A 6 -17.98 -5.90 -7.71
CA ASN A 6 -17.22 -6.68 -6.75
C ASN A 6 -15.74 -6.76 -7.15
N ASP A 7 -15.44 -6.89 -8.44
CA ASP A 7 -14.07 -6.86 -8.95
C ASP A 7 -13.38 -5.51 -8.69
N LEU A 8 -14.09 -4.39 -8.89
CA LEU A 8 -13.60 -3.06 -8.55
C LEU A 8 -13.34 -2.92 -7.04
N VAL A 9 -14.27 -3.34 -6.19
CA VAL A 9 -14.11 -3.27 -4.73
C VAL A 9 -12.91 -4.09 -4.26
N ARG A 10 -12.71 -5.29 -4.81
CA ARG A 10 -11.53 -6.12 -4.50
C ARG A 10 -10.24 -5.41 -4.90
N LEU A 11 -10.19 -4.86 -6.12
CA LEU A 11 -9.02 -4.12 -6.60
C LEU A 11 -8.71 -2.91 -5.69
N LEU A 12 -9.73 -2.15 -5.28
CA LEU A 12 -9.55 -0.99 -4.40
C LEU A 12 -9.00 -1.39 -3.03
N ARG A 13 -9.38 -2.54 -2.49
CA ARG A 13 -8.81 -3.05 -1.22
C ARG A 13 -7.33 -3.36 -1.31
N GLU A 14 -6.92 -4.01 -2.40
CA GLU A 14 -5.51 -4.31 -2.68
C GLU A 14 -4.71 -3.02 -2.88
N LEU A 15 -5.27 -2.03 -3.59
CA LEU A 15 -4.71 -0.69 -3.77
C LEU A 15 -4.46 0.03 -2.44
N PHE A 16 -5.41 -0.03 -1.52
CA PHE A 16 -5.27 0.58 -0.20
C PHE A 16 -4.43 -0.24 0.78
N GLN A 17 -3.94 -1.42 0.36
CA GLN A 17 -3.13 -2.34 1.16
C GLN A 17 -3.76 -2.66 2.52
N LEU A 18 -5.09 -2.69 2.58
CA LEU A 18 -5.84 -2.98 3.80
C LEU A 18 -5.69 -4.44 4.24
N ASP A 19 -5.21 -5.29 3.35
CA ASP A 19 -4.93 -6.72 3.53
C ASP A 19 -3.51 -7.02 4.04
N GLN A 20 -2.67 -6.00 4.26
CA GLN A 20 -1.30 -6.16 4.75
C GLN A 20 -1.16 -5.69 6.21
N PRO A 21 -1.56 -6.49 7.21
CA PRO A 21 -1.55 -6.10 8.63
C PRO A 21 -0.15 -5.86 9.20
N ASP A 22 0.91 -6.26 8.49
CA ASP A 22 2.29 -6.03 8.91
C ASP A 22 2.77 -4.59 8.59
N LEU A 23 2.05 -3.89 7.70
CA LEU A 23 2.37 -2.55 7.21
C LEU A 23 1.83 -1.46 8.16
N ASP A 24 2.37 -1.39 9.38
CA ASP A 24 1.86 -0.52 10.46
C ASP A 24 2.72 0.75 10.67
N PHE A 25 2.98 1.52 9.61
CA PHE A 25 3.77 2.75 9.68
C PHE A 25 3.19 3.88 8.83
N GLY A 26 3.53 5.13 9.17
CA GLY A 26 3.13 6.31 8.39
C GLY A 26 1.63 6.39 8.09
N LEU A 27 1.29 6.59 6.82
CA LEU A 27 -0.09 6.64 6.33
C LEU A 27 -0.85 5.32 6.58
N TYR A 28 -0.17 4.18 6.55
CA TYR A 28 -0.81 2.87 6.71
C TYR A 28 -1.38 2.66 8.11
N ARG A 29 -0.81 3.28 9.16
CA ARG A 29 -1.42 3.32 10.50
C ARG A 29 -2.81 3.96 10.46
N ILE A 30 -2.94 5.05 9.72
CA ILE A 30 -4.21 5.76 9.56
C ILE A 30 -5.17 4.89 8.74
N MET A 31 -4.70 4.30 7.64
CA MET A 31 -5.51 3.42 6.80
C MET A 31 -6.02 2.19 7.58
N HIS A 32 -5.20 1.57 8.42
CA HIS A 32 -5.62 0.45 9.28
C HIS A 32 -6.60 0.90 10.37
N ALA A 33 -6.34 2.00 11.07
CA ALA A 33 -7.25 2.54 12.07
C ALA A 33 -8.62 2.91 11.47
N LYS A 34 -8.63 3.32 10.19
CA LYS A 34 -9.83 3.66 9.42
C LYS A 34 -10.31 2.52 8.51
N SER A 35 -9.74 1.33 8.62
CA SER A 35 -10.03 0.21 7.70
C SER A 35 -11.51 -0.17 7.70
N GLY A 36 -12.17 -0.12 8.86
CA GLY A 36 -13.61 -0.33 8.98
C GLY A 36 -14.43 0.72 8.24
N GLU A 37 -14.04 1.99 8.31
CA GLU A 37 -14.69 3.11 7.62
C GLU A 37 -14.50 3.01 6.10
N VAL A 38 -13.28 2.71 5.65
CA VAL A 38 -12.98 2.49 4.22
C VAL A 38 -13.73 1.27 3.68
N THR A 39 -13.75 0.17 4.43
CA THR A 39 -14.46 -1.06 4.07
C THR A 39 -15.97 -0.82 3.96
N GLN A 40 -16.55 -0.13 4.95
CA GLN A 40 -17.96 0.24 4.92
C GLN A 40 -18.28 1.11 3.71
N PHE A 41 -17.43 2.11 3.43
CA PHE A 41 -17.62 2.97 2.27
C PHE A 41 -17.63 2.16 0.97
N LEU A 42 -16.63 1.32 0.76
CA LEU A 42 -16.50 0.51 -0.47
C LEU A 42 -17.65 -0.49 -0.65
N GLU A 43 -18.09 -1.15 0.41
CA GLU A 43 -19.12 -2.20 0.33
C GLU A 43 -20.56 -1.69 0.38
N LYS A 44 -20.82 -0.63 1.15
CA LYS A 44 -22.18 -0.20 1.52
C LYS A 44 -22.53 1.20 1.03
N ASP A 45 -21.60 2.14 1.09
CA ASP A 45 -21.91 3.55 0.83
C ASP A 45 -21.64 3.98 -0.62
N LEU A 46 -20.72 3.31 -1.32
CA LEU A 46 -20.33 3.63 -2.69
C LEU A 46 -21.47 3.34 -3.67
N LEU A 47 -22.06 2.14 -3.61
CA LEU A 47 -23.11 1.72 -4.54
C LEU A 47 -24.34 2.65 -4.52
N PRO A 48 -24.90 3.06 -3.36
CA PRO A 48 -25.98 4.05 -3.33
C PRO A 48 -25.61 5.41 -3.92
N GLN A 49 -24.36 5.86 -3.73
CA GLN A 49 -23.90 7.13 -4.29
C GLN A 49 -23.79 7.07 -5.81
N VAL A 50 -23.30 5.96 -6.36
CA VAL A 50 -23.25 5.72 -7.80
C VAL A 50 -24.66 5.74 -8.38
N LYS A 51 -25.60 4.98 -7.78
CA LYS A 51 -27.00 4.98 -8.23
C LYS A 51 -27.64 6.37 -8.21
N LYS A 52 -27.44 7.11 -7.11
CA LYS A 52 -27.94 8.50 -6.99
C LYS A 52 -27.34 9.43 -8.05
N ALA A 53 -26.07 9.25 -8.41
CA ALA A 53 -25.45 10.03 -9.47
C ALA A 53 -26.05 9.69 -10.86
N PHE A 54 -26.31 8.42 -11.13
CA PHE A 54 -26.97 7.97 -12.36
C PHE A 54 -28.45 8.39 -12.45
N GLU A 55 -29.16 8.52 -11.33
CA GLU A 55 -30.53 9.08 -11.31
C GLU A 55 -30.58 10.53 -11.82
N GLN A 56 -29.52 11.31 -11.59
CA GLN A 56 -29.40 12.68 -12.09
C GLN A 56 -29.03 12.72 -13.58
N TYR A 57 -28.52 11.62 -14.12
CA TYR A 57 -28.17 11.53 -15.52
C TYR A 57 -29.45 11.38 -16.37
N GLN A 58 -29.91 12.49 -16.91
CA GLN A 58 -30.86 12.48 -18.02
C GLN A 58 -30.07 12.48 -19.33
N PRO A 59 -30.14 11.42 -20.15
CA PRO A 59 -29.55 11.43 -21.48
C PRO A 59 -30.07 12.67 -22.24
N ALA A 60 -29.19 13.36 -22.97
CA ALA A 60 -29.59 14.47 -23.83
C ALA A 60 -30.73 14.07 -24.79
N ASP A 61 -30.75 12.80 -25.18
CA ASP A 61 -31.82 12.19 -25.98
C ASP A 61 -33.18 12.21 -25.28
N LYS A 62 -33.26 11.98 -23.97
CA LYS A 62 -34.54 12.07 -23.23
C LYS A 62 -35.07 13.49 -23.19
N VAL A 63 -34.21 14.49 -23.07
CA VAL A 63 -34.60 15.91 -23.13
C VAL A 63 -35.12 16.26 -24.54
N ALA A 64 -34.47 15.76 -25.58
CA ALA A 64 -34.90 15.94 -26.97
C ALA A 64 -36.22 15.21 -27.27
N ILE A 65 -36.38 13.96 -26.82
CA ILE A 65 -37.60 13.16 -26.97
C ILE A 65 -38.75 13.80 -26.21
N LYS A 66 -38.53 14.29 -24.98
CA LYS A 66 -39.55 15.03 -24.22
C LYS A 66 -39.99 16.31 -24.93
N LYS A 67 -39.06 17.07 -25.49
CA LYS A 67 -39.40 18.26 -26.29
C LYS A 67 -40.21 17.91 -27.54
N ARG A 68 -39.87 16.82 -28.24
CA ARG A 68 -40.65 16.30 -29.39
C ARG A 68 -42.03 15.82 -28.97
N LEU A 69 -42.14 15.18 -27.79
CA LEU A 69 -43.39 14.73 -27.20
C LEU A 69 -44.29 15.93 -26.88
N ASP A 70 -43.77 16.95 -26.19
CA ASP A 70 -44.52 18.17 -25.85
C ASP A 70 -45.04 18.88 -27.12
N GLN A 71 -44.22 18.95 -28.17
CA GLN A 71 -44.63 19.49 -29.47
C GLN A 71 -45.72 18.63 -30.15
N ALA A 72 -45.61 17.31 -30.07
CA ALA A 72 -46.59 16.40 -30.65
C ALA A 72 -47.94 16.44 -29.91
N VAL A 73 -47.93 16.58 -28.58
CA VAL A 73 -49.13 16.77 -27.75
C VAL A 73 -49.82 18.09 -28.10
N ALA A 74 -49.07 19.20 -28.12
CA ALA A 74 -49.63 20.51 -28.48
C ALA A 74 -50.20 20.54 -29.91
N ALA A 75 -49.56 19.84 -30.85
CA ALA A 75 -50.07 19.70 -32.21
C ALA A 75 -51.37 18.89 -32.27
N ALA A 76 -51.46 17.77 -31.53
CA ALA A 76 -52.67 16.95 -31.45
C ALA A 76 -53.85 17.73 -30.84
N GLU A 77 -53.60 18.45 -29.74
CA GLU A 77 -54.60 19.31 -29.08
C GLU A 77 -55.09 20.43 -30.00
N SER A 78 -54.19 21.08 -30.75
CA SER A 78 -54.54 22.15 -31.70
C SER A 78 -55.41 21.67 -32.87
N LEU A 79 -55.35 20.38 -33.19
CA LEU A 79 -56.15 19.73 -34.24
C LEU A 79 -57.42 19.08 -33.68
N GLY A 80 -57.69 19.20 -32.38
CA GLY A 80 -58.85 18.58 -31.71
C GLY A 80 -58.78 17.05 -31.65
N VAL A 81 -57.58 16.47 -31.81
CA VAL A 81 -57.33 15.03 -31.72
C VAL A 81 -56.88 14.69 -30.31
N ASP A 82 -57.46 13.65 -29.72
CA ASP A 82 -57.07 13.18 -28.39
C ASP A 82 -55.60 12.68 -28.39
N PRO A 83 -54.70 13.33 -27.63
CA PRO A 83 -53.29 12.96 -27.56
C PRO A 83 -53.05 11.51 -27.13
N ASP A 84 -53.95 10.91 -26.35
CA ASP A 84 -53.79 9.55 -25.84
C ASP A 84 -54.13 8.48 -26.90
N THR A 85 -54.72 8.89 -28.03
CA THR A 85 -55.02 8.01 -29.18
C THR A 85 -54.10 8.25 -30.37
N ASN A 86 -53.27 9.29 -30.32
CA ASN A 86 -52.37 9.66 -31.41
C ASN A 86 -51.15 8.73 -31.45
N GLU A 87 -50.98 7.97 -32.54
CA GLU A 87 -49.87 7.02 -32.71
C GLU A 87 -48.50 7.63 -32.47
N LYS A 88 -48.29 8.90 -32.87
CA LYS A 88 -47.00 9.59 -32.72
C LYS A 88 -46.72 9.98 -31.27
N VAL A 89 -47.76 10.32 -30.51
CA VAL A 89 -47.66 10.59 -29.07
C VAL A 89 -47.41 9.29 -28.30
N LEU A 90 -48.12 8.21 -28.66
CA LEU A 90 -47.94 6.88 -28.05
C LEU A 90 -46.53 6.32 -28.32
N GLN A 91 -46.01 6.46 -29.53
CA GLN A 91 -44.63 6.07 -29.87
C GLN A 91 -43.59 6.88 -29.09
N LEU A 92 -43.73 8.21 -29.03
CA LEU A 92 -42.80 9.06 -28.26
C LEU A 92 -42.89 8.81 -26.74
N ARG A 93 -44.07 8.44 -26.22
CA ARG A 93 -44.22 8.00 -24.82
C ARG A 93 -43.55 6.66 -24.57
N ALA A 94 -43.68 5.71 -25.50
CA ALA A 94 -43.00 4.41 -25.44
C ALA A 94 -41.48 4.57 -25.52
N GLU A 95 -40.97 5.40 -26.43
CA GLU A 95 -39.54 5.71 -26.61
C GLU A 95 -38.96 6.48 -25.41
N LEU A 96 -39.76 7.33 -24.75
CA LEU A 96 -39.36 7.97 -23.49
C LEU A 96 -39.33 6.98 -22.31
N ALA A 97 -40.21 5.97 -22.34
CA ALA A 97 -40.34 4.92 -21.33
C ALA A 97 -39.29 3.80 -21.52
N GLU A 98 -38.86 3.53 -22.75
CA GLU A 98 -37.61 2.80 -23.06
C GLU A 98 -36.44 3.64 -22.54
N GLY A 99 -36.11 3.44 -21.26
CA GLY A 99 -34.99 4.10 -20.63
C GLY A 99 -33.67 3.62 -21.23
N ALA A 100 -32.65 4.48 -21.16
CA ALA A 100 -31.27 4.02 -21.24
C ALA A 100 -31.08 2.87 -20.23
N ASP A 101 -30.39 1.81 -20.65
CA ASP A 101 -30.04 0.70 -19.77
C ASP A 101 -29.00 1.19 -18.75
N LEU A 102 -29.51 1.75 -17.65
CA LEU A 102 -28.72 2.29 -16.56
C LEU A 102 -27.86 1.20 -15.92
N GLU A 103 -28.32 -0.05 -15.93
CA GLU A 103 -27.56 -1.17 -15.38
C GLU A 103 -26.36 -1.52 -16.27
N ALA A 104 -26.52 -1.50 -17.60
CA ALA A 104 -25.40 -1.64 -18.53
C ALA A 104 -24.40 -0.48 -18.41
N MET A 105 -24.87 0.76 -18.34
CA MET A 105 -24.00 1.93 -18.15
C MET A 105 -23.23 1.88 -16.82
N GLU A 106 -23.89 1.48 -15.74
CA GLU A 106 -23.27 1.27 -14.43
C GLU A 106 -22.16 0.20 -14.52
N SER A 107 -22.44 -0.92 -15.19
CA SER A 107 -21.47 -2.00 -15.43
C SER A 107 -20.25 -1.52 -16.23
N ASP A 108 -20.46 -0.74 -17.29
CA ASP A 108 -19.38 -0.21 -18.13
C ASP A 108 -18.49 0.78 -17.36
N VAL A 109 -19.08 1.63 -16.51
CA VAL A 109 -18.29 2.54 -15.66
C VAL A 109 -17.42 1.76 -14.68
N TYR A 110 -17.94 0.71 -14.04
CA TYR A 110 -17.13 -0.13 -13.15
C TYR A 110 -15.98 -0.80 -13.89
N ASP A 111 -16.21 -1.27 -15.12
CA ASP A 111 -15.18 -1.89 -15.96
C ASP A 111 -14.08 -0.90 -16.35
N HIS A 112 -14.47 0.33 -16.71
CA HIS A 112 -13.53 1.40 -17.04
C HIS A 112 -12.68 1.80 -15.84
N LEU A 113 -13.29 1.94 -14.65
CA LEU A 113 -12.57 2.23 -13.41
C LEU A 113 -11.61 1.10 -13.05
N TYR A 114 -12.08 -0.15 -13.09
CA TYR A 114 -11.24 -1.32 -12.84
C TYR A 114 -10.03 -1.35 -13.78
N SER A 115 -10.28 -1.19 -15.07
CA SER A 115 -9.25 -1.17 -16.11
C SER A 115 -8.26 -0.03 -15.91
N PHE A 116 -8.73 1.16 -15.55
CA PHE A 116 -7.88 2.31 -15.26
C PHE A 116 -6.96 2.05 -14.07
N PHE A 117 -7.53 1.69 -12.90
CA PHE A 117 -6.75 1.47 -11.70
C PHE A 117 -5.74 0.35 -11.87
N ARG A 118 -6.16 -0.78 -12.46
CA ARG A 118 -5.28 -1.92 -12.74
C ARG A 118 -4.15 -1.57 -13.72
N ARG A 119 -4.40 -0.70 -14.71
CA ARG A 119 -3.40 -0.29 -15.70
C ARG A 119 -2.33 0.59 -15.08
N TYR A 120 -2.76 1.60 -14.33
CA TYR A 120 -1.88 2.67 -13.86
C TYR A 120 -1.29 2.44 -12.48
N TYR A 121 -1.90 1.62 -11.63
CA TYR A 121 -1.33 1.28 -10.33
C TYR A 121 -0.24 0.21 -10.43
N SER A 122 0.86 0.41 -9.72
CA SER A 122 1.95 -0.54 -9.58
C SER A 122 2.70 -0.28 -8.28
N GLU A 123 2.78 -1.29 -7.40
CA GLU A 123 3.62 -1.26 -6.18
C GLU A 123 3.43 -0.01 -5.29
N GLY A 124 2.19 0.47 -5.14
CA GLY A 124 1.89 1.65 -4.32
C GLY A 124 1.94 2.99 -5.06
N ASP A 125 2.28 3.01 -6.36
CA ASP A 125 2.36 4.22 -7.17
C ASP A 125 1.47 4.17 -8.42
N PHE A 126 1.07 5.34 -8.90
CA PHE A 126 0.40 5.52 -10.18
C PHE A 126 1.41 5.90 -11.26
N LEU A 127 1.72 4.94 -12.13
CA LEU A 127 2.71 5.08 -13.19
C LEU A 127 2.04 5.30 -14.53
N ALA A 128 2.37 6.38 -15.22
CA ALA A 128 2.00 6.58 -16.62
C ALA A 128 2.75 5.56 -17.51
N LYS A 129 2.11 4.41 -17.79
CA LYS A 129 2.67 3.36 -18.65
C LYS A 129 2.37 3.66 -20.12
N ARG A 130 3.42 3.85 -20.93
CA ARG A 130 3.33 3.91 -22.39
C ARG A 130 3.18 2.51 -22.96
N VAL A 131 2.23 2.32 -23.87
CA VAL A 131 2.03 1.04 -24.56
C VAL A 131 2.22 1.25 -26.05
N TYR A 132 3.24 0.59 -26.62
CA TYR A 132 3.42 0.55 -28.07
C TYR A 132 2.66 -0.65 -28.63
N LYS A 133 1.66 -0.42 -29.47
CA LYS A 133 1.03 -1.48 -30.27
C LYS A 133 1.84 -1.69 -31.57
N PRO A 134 2.18 -2.94 -31.94
CA PRO A 134 2.87 -3.23 -33.20
C PRO A 134 2.01 -2.78 -34.40
N GLY A 135 2.58 -1.94 -35.28
CA GLY A 135 1.93 -1.52 -36.53
C GLY A 135 1.38 -0.08 -36.57
N VAL A 136 1.51 0.70 -35.50
CA VAL A 136 1.09 2.11 -35.47
C VAL A 136 2.32 3.02 -35.59
N TYR A 137 2.43 3.75 -36.71
CA TYR A 137 3.54 4.68 -36.97
C TYR A 137 3.24 6.08 -36.39
N ALA A 138 4.24 6.60 -35.66
CA ALA A 138 4.63 8.02 -35.54
C ALA A 138 3.59 9.10 -35.17
N VAL A 139 2.53 8.77 -34.43
CA VAL A 139 1.87 9.77 -33.57
C VAL A 139 2.13 9.35 -32.12
N PRO A 140 2.79 10.18 -31.28
CA PRO A 140 3.14 9.82 -29.91
C PRO A 140 1.92 9.86 -28.95
N TYR A 141 0.71 9.58 -29.45
CA TYR A 141 -0.52 9.73 -28.69
C TYR A 141 -1.68 8.96 -29.34
N GLU A 142 -2.13 7.86 -28.72
CA GLU A 142 -3.39 7.18 -29.08
C GLU A 142 -4.60 7.71 -28.27
N GLY A 143 -4.44 8.78 -27.47
CA GLY A 143 -5.50 9.25 -26.57
C GLY A 143 -5.75 8.36 -25.35
N GLU A 144 -5.16 7.17 -25.31
CA GLU A 144 -5.26 6.24 -24.17
C GLU A 144 -4.28 6.54 -23.02
N GLU A 145 -3.24 7.36 -23.26
CA GLU A 145 -2.21 7.64 -22.27
C GLU A 145 -2.65 8.76 -21.31
N VAL A 146 -2.60 8.45 -20.01
CA VAL A 146 -2.95 9.40 -18.95
C VAL A 146 -1.68 10.08 -18.44
N VAL A 147 -1.62 11.40 -18.58
CA VAL A 147 -0.57 12.22 -17.96
C VAL A 147 -1.06 12.65 -16.59
N LEU A 148 -0.54 12.00 -15.56
CA LEU A 148 -0.80 12.39 -14.18
C LEU A 148 -0.02 13.67 -13.85
N HIS A 149 -0.68 14.62 -13.19
CA HIS A 149 -0.09 15.87 -12.73
C HIS A 149 -0.47 16.12 -11.28
N TRP A 150 0.54 16.23 -10.42
CA TRP A 150 0.39 16.55 -9.00
C TRP A 150 1.41 17.62 -8.62
N ALA A 151 1.19 18.32 -7.50
CA ALA A 151 1.96 19.52 -7.12
C ALA A 151 3.48 19.29 -7.05
N ASN A 152 3.88 18.04 -6.81
CA ASN A 152 5.25 17.58 -6.61
C ASN A 152 5.72 16.63 -7.72
N LYS A 153 5.13 16.69 -8.92
CA LYS A 153 5.46 15.82 -10.07
C LYS A 153 6.93 15.83 -10.47
N ASP A 154 7.59 16.99 -10.38
CA ASP A 154 9.01 17.16 -10.70
C ASP A 154 9.88 17.32 -9.44
N GLN A 155 9.32 17.03 -8.27
CA GLN A 155 10.10 16.95 -7.04
C GLN A 155 10.66 15.54 -6.91
N TYR A 156 11.97 15.45 -6.74
CA TYR A 156 12.61 14.18 -6.43
C TYR A 156 12.18 13.73 -5.03
N TYR A 157 11.49 12.60 -4.94
CA TYR A 157 11.32 11.90 -3.67
C TYR A 157 12.70 11.50 -3.18
N ILE A 158 13.11 12.05 -2.04
CA ILE A 158 14.25 11.53 -1.31
C ILE A 158 13.74 10.30 -0.55
N LYS A 159 14.35 9.14 -0.79
CA LYS A 159 13.95 7.92 -0.10
C LYS A 159 14.14 8.12 1.40
N THR A 160 13.09 7.87 2.19
CA THR A 160 13.18 7.94 3.66
C THR A 160 14.33 7.09 4.21
N SER A 161 14.70 5.99 3.53
CA SER A 161 15.85 5.16 3.89
C SER A 161 17.21 5.88 3.81
N GLU A 162 17.34 6.99 3.08
CA GLU A 162 18.54 7.83 3.10
C GLU A 162 18.74 8.53 4.45
N TYR A 163 17.66 8.74 5.21
CA TYR A 163 17.65 9.43 6.50
C TYR A 163 16.99 8.63 7.63
N LEU A 164 16.65 7.35 7.42
CA LEU A 164 16.09 6.47 8.44
C LEU A 164 17.18 6.14 9.46
N ARG A 165 17.39 7.05 10.41
CA ARG A 165 18.44 6.94 11.43
C ARG A 165 18.00 6.12 12.63
N ASP A 166 16.71 6.17 12.94
CA ASP A 166 16.18 5.83 14.25
C ASP A 166 14.81 5.13 14.11
N TYR A 167 14.69 3.92 14.65
CA TYR A 167 13.42 3.20 14.78
C TYR A 167 13.28 2.65 16.19
N ALA A 168 12.24 3.05 16.91
CA ALA A 168 12.07 2.67 18.30
C ALA A 168 10.69 2.08 18.60
N PHE A 169 10.66 1.12 19.52
CA PHE A 169 9.45 0.43 19.96
C PHE A 169 9.53 0.07 21.44
N ARG A 170 8.39 -0.29 22.02
CA ARG A 170 8.26 -0.68 23.43
C ARG A 170 7.93 -2.16 23.50
N LEU A 171 8.67 -2.93 24.31
CA LEU A 171 8.38 -4.34 24.54
C LEU A 171 7.15 -4.53 25.46
N LYS A 172 6.90 -3.55 26.32
CA LYS A 172 5.77 -3.52 27.25
C LYS A 172 4.97 -2.22 27.05
N PRO A 173 4.17 -2.11 25.98
CA PRO A 173 3.45 -0.87 25.67
C PRO A 173 2.53 -0.41 26.81
N ASP A 174 1.82 -1.35 27.44
CA ASP A 174 0.85 -1.08 28.52
C ASP A 174 1.50 -0.73 29.86
N ALA A 175 2.79 -1.05 30.03
CA ALA A 175 3.49 -0.77 31.28
C ALA A 175 3.68 0.75 31.49
N GLY A 176 3.87 1.51 30.41
CA GLY A 176 4.03 2.97 30.50
C GLY A 176 2.82 3.69 31.08
N ASP A 177 1.61 3.19 30.78
CA ASP A 177 0.35 3.76 31.29
C ASP A 177 0.08 3.36 32.75
N ALA A 178 0.62 2.22 33.17
CA ALA A 178 0.55 1.71 34.54
C ALA A 178 1.72 2.17 35.44
N GLY A 179 2.62 3.04 34.95
CA GLY A 179 3.79 3.54 35.69
C GLY A 179 4.97 2.57 35.78
N GLY A 180 4.95 1.47 35.02
CA GLY A 180 6.06 0.53 34.86
C GLY A 180 7.03 0.90 33.74
N ASP A 181 8.14 0.18 33.66
CA ASP A 181 9.12 0.35 32.59
C ASP A 181 8.60 -0.23 31.26
N PRO A 182 8.40 0.59 30.21
CA PRO A 182 7.97 0.11 28.90
C PRO A 182 9.00 -0.75 28.17
N MET A 183 10.25 -0.81 28.66
CA MET A 183 11.38 -1.47 28.02
C MET A 183 11.50 -1.07 26.55
N ARG A 184 11.99 0.16 26.33
CA ARG A 184 12.15 0.73 25.00
C ARG A 184 13.41 0.20 24.30
N VAL A 185 13.23 -0.26 23.07
CA VAL A 185 14.31 -0.71 22.19
C VAL A 185 14.43 0.26 21.03
N HIS A 186 15.66 0.55 20.62
CA HIS A 186 15.99 1.51 19.59
C HIS A 186 16.96 0.90 18.58
N PHE A 187 16.51 0.72 17.34
CA PHE A 187 17.40 0.42 16.22
C PHE A 187 18.01 1.71 15.70
N ARG A 188 19.34 1.76 15.65
CA ARG A 188 20.09 2.96 15.26
C ARG A 188 21.08 2.63 14.15
N LEU A 189 21.14 3.50 13.14
CA LEU A 189 22.23 3.45 12.16
C LEU A 189 23.53 4.02 12.75
N VAL A 190 24.55 3.17 12.87
CA VAL A 190 25.90 3.56 13.32
C VAL A 190 26.79 3.98 12.15
N ALA A 191 26.54 3.44 10.96
CA ALA A 191 27.21 3.81 9.72
C ALA A 191 26.26 3.65 8.52
N ALA A 192 26.42 4.49 7.50
CA ALA A 192 25.71 4.36 6.24
C ALA A 192 26.65 4.65 5.08
N ALA A 193 26.62 3.81 4.05
CA ALA A 193 27.32 4.08 2.81
C ALA A 193 26.51 5.05 1.96
N GLU A 194 27.19 6.03 1.35
CA GLU A 194 26.59 6.90 0.35
C GLU A 194 26.10 6.05 -0.82
N GLY A 195 24.84 6.27 -1.22
CA GLY A 195 24.19 5.51 -2.29
C GLY A 195 24.00 6.37 -3.54
N GLU A 196 23.36 5.77 -4.55
CA GLU A 196 22.85 6.51 -5.69
C GLU A 196 21.81 7.55 -5.22
N HIS A 197 21.97 8.80 -5.67
CA HIS A 197 21.04 9.89 -5.39
C HIS A 197 20.01 10.00 -6.52
N GLY A 198 18.75 10.30 -6.16
CA GLY A 198 17.64 10.46 -7.12
C GLY A 198 16.98 9.13 -7.55
N ASN A 199 16.17 9.14 -8.61
CA ASN A 199 15.44 7.96 -9.10
C ASN A 199 16.32 7.00 -9.93
N ASN A 200 17.58 6.83 -9.53
CA ASN A 200 18.48 5.87 -10.13
C ASN A 200 18.36 4.55 -9.37
N LYS A 201 18.07 3.46 -10.07
CA LYS A 201 18.19 2.13 -9.49
C LYS A 201 19.65 1.81 -9.26
N ALA A 202 19.99 1.27 -8.10
CA ALA A 202 21.33 0.76 -7.86
C ALA A 202 21.63 -0.35 -8.88
N ALA A 203 22.89 -0.45 -9.29
CA ALA A 203 23.33 -1.56 -10.12
C ALA A 203 23.03 -2.90 -9.41
N GLU A 204 22.74 -3.94 -10.19
CA GLU A 204 22.40 -5.26 -9.64
C GLU A 204 23.46 -5.73 -8.63
N GLY A 205 23.02 -6.03 -7.40
CA GLY A 205 23.90 -6.45 -6.31
C GLY A 205 24.58 -5.32 -5.53
N LYS A 206 24.26 -4.04 -5.80
CA LYS A 206 24.70 -2.88 -5.02
C LYS A 206 23.57 -2.25 -4.18
N ASP A 207 22.44 -2.93 -4.08
CA ASP A 207 21.36 -2.49 -3.20
C ASP A 207 21.85 -2.43 -1.75
N ARG A 208 21.63 -1.29 -1.10
CA ARG A 208 21.94 -1.12 0.32
C ARG A 208 20.93 -1.88 1.15
N VAL A 209 21.43 -2.62 2.12
CA VAL A 209 20.66 -3.43 3.06
C VAL A 209 21.07 -3.07 4.48
N PHE A 210 20.23 -3.41 5.45
CA PHE A 210 20.52 -3.25 6.87
C PHE A 210 21.29 -4.47 7.35
N VAL A 211 22.54 -4.25 7.78
CA VAL A 211 23.43 -5.26 8.35
C VAL A 211 23.61 -4.95 9.83
N LEU A 212 23.57 -5.95 10.72
CA LEU A 212 23.86 -5.75 12.14
C LEU A 212 25.30 -5.21 12.28
N ALA A 213 25.51 -4.24 13.17
CA ALA A 213 26.84 -3.70 13.43
C ALA A 213 27.80 -4.82 13.89
N PRO A 214 29.11 -4.68 13.65
CA PRO A 214 30.07 -5.70 14.03
C PRO A 214 30.09 -5.90 15.57
N PRO A 215 30.36 -7.12 16.05
CA PRO A 215 30.44 -7.43 17.48
C PRO A 215 31.60 -6.74 18.21
N GLY A 216 32.57 -6.21 17.46
CA GLY A 216 33.73 -5.49 17.99
C GLY A 216 34.51 -6.28 19.03
N GLU A 217 35.12 -5.58 20.00
CA GLU A 217 36.04 -6.21 20.97
C GLU A 217 35.31 -6.95 22.08
N SER A 218 34.11 -6.47 22.48
CA SER A 218 33.31 -7.11 23.53
C SER A 218 32.56 -8.36 23.05
N GLY A 219 32.54 -8.61 21.74
CA GLY A 219 31.73 -9.66 21.13
C GLY A 219 30.26 -9.28 20.95
N HIS A 220 29.83 -8.10 21.42
CA HIS A 220 28.45 -7.62 21.36
C HIS A 220 28.34 -6.08 21.27
N ASP A 221 29.33 -5.39 20.68
CA ASP A 221 29.36 -3.92 20.53
C ASP A 221 28.16 -3.37 19.72
N PHE A 222 27.43 -4.23 19.01
CA PHE A 222 26.15 -3.88 18.38
C PHE A 222 25.00 -3.67 19.38
N LEU A 223 25.19 -3.96 20.68
CA LEU A 223 24.21 -3.75 21.75
C LEU A 223 24.68 -2.69 22.77
N SER A 224 23.93 -1.60 22.77
CA SER A 224 23.84 -0.49 23.72
C SER A 224 22.89 -0.66 24.91
N VAL A 225 23.22 -0.26 26.15
CA VAL A 225 22.18 0.29 27.04
C VAL A 225 22.48 1.75 27.30
N GLU A 226 21.51 2.60 26.97
CA GLU A 226 21.60 4.04 27.14
C GLU A 226 20.52 4.55 28.09
N THR A 227 20.86 5.50 28.95
CA THR A 227 19.89 6.15 29.81
C THR A 227 19.33 7.39 29.14
N VAL A 228 18.04 7.38 28.81
CA VAL A 228 17.31 8.51 28.22
C VAL A 228 16.18 8.90 29.17
N ASP A 229 16.12 10.17 29.55
CA ASP A 229 15.13 10.71 30.50
C ASP A 229 15.00 9.90 31.80
N GLY A 230 16.12 9.36 32.30
CA GLY A 230 16.18 8.56 33.52
C GLY A 230 15.67 7.13 33.39
N ARG A 231 15.46 6.63 32.16
CA ARG A 231 15.07 5.24 31.86
C ARG A 231 16.12 4.59 30.97
N GLU A 232 16.30 3.29 31.14
CA GLU A 232 17.20 2.49 30.31
C GLU A 232 16.53 2.11 29.00
N GLU A 233 17.26 2.26 27.90
CA GLU A 233 16.84 1.88 26.56
C GLU A 233 17.90 0.99 25.92
N LEU A 234 17.46 -0.13 25.35
CA LEU A 234 18.34 -1.01 24.58
C LEU A 234 18.54 -0.43 23.18
N VAL A 235 19.79 -0.17 22.79
CA VAL A 235 20.13 0.27 21.43
C VAL A 235 20.72 -0.90 20.65
N ILE A 236 20.21 -1.16 19.45
CA ILE A 236 20.75 -2.15 18.52
C ILE A 236 21.30 -1.42 17.30
N GLY A 237 22.61 -1.53 17.08
CA GLY A 237 23.33 -0.85 16.01
C GLY A 237 23.25 -1.58 14.67
N PHE A 238 23.02 -0.83 13.59
CA PHE A 238 23.00 -1.33 12.22
C PHE A 238 23.86 -0.47 11.28
N GLU A 239 24.40 -1.09 10.24
CA GLU A 239 25.03 -0.43 9.10
C GLU A 239 24.09 -0.49 7.89
N TYR A 240 23.98 0.60 7.14
CA TYR A 240 23.23 0.64 5.89
C TYR A 240 24.17 0.70 4.68
N ARG A 241 24.49 -0.47 4.12
CA ARG A 241 25.48 -0.63 3.05
C ARG A 241 25.17 -1.83 2.16
N PRO A 242 25.80 -1.96 0.98
CA PRO A 242 25.71 -3.20 0.21
C PRO A 242 26.25 -4.39 1.03
N ALA A 243 25.55 -5.51 0.99
CA ALA A 243 26.02 -6.74 1.60
C ALA A 243 27.22 -7.31 0.83
N THR A 244 28.09 -7.96 1.58
CA THR A 244 29.31 -8.61 1.11
C THR A 244 29.26 -10.10 1.45
N MET A 245 30.20 -10.87 0.92
CA MET A 245 30.28 -12.31 1.23
C MET A 245 30.65 -12.59 2.68
N ASP A 246 31.23 -11.60 3.37
CA ASP A 246 31.69 -11.70 4.77
C ASP A 246 30.55 -11.47 5.77
N ASP A 247 29.41 -10.96 5.31
CA ASP A 247 28.21 -10.79 6.15
C ASP A 247 27.48 -12.12 6.41
N TRP A 248 27.92 -13.21 5.77
CA TRP A 248 27.46 -14.55 6.10
C TRP A 248 28.09 -15.05 7.40
N THR A 249 27.27 -15.53 8.34
CA THR A 249 27.77 -16.40 9.41
C THR A 249 27.95 -17.82 8.88
N ASP A 250 28.90 -18.58 9.45
CA ASP A 250 29.14 -19.97 9.05
C ASP A 250 27.87 -20.82 9.14
N GLU A 251 27.09 -20.62 10.20
CA GLU A 251 25.83 -21.33 10.42
C GLU A 251 24.76 -20.97 9.38
N ALA A 252 24.52 -19.68 9.14
CA ALA A 252 23.53 -19.24 8.15
C ALA A 252 23.93 -19.66 6.74
N LYS A 253 25.22 -19.57 6.41
CA LYS A 253 25.75 -20.02 5.11
C LYS A 253 25.66 -21.53 4.95
N ALA A 254 25.78 -22.31 6.02
CA ALA A 254 25.56 -23.75 5.98
C ALA A 254 24.10 -24.09 5.62
N GLN A 255 23.15 -23.37 6.21
CA GLN A 255 21.69 -23.55 6.01
C GLN A 255 21.17 -22.98 4.68
N ALA A 256 21.92 -22.07 4.04
CA ALA A 256 21.53 -21.47 2.77
C ALA A 256 21.56 -22.47 1.58
N THR A 257 20.80 -22.16 0.52
CA THR A 257 20.81 -22.96 -0.71
C THR A 257 22.13 -22.80 -1.48
N ALA A 258 22.49 -23.78 -2.31
CA ALA A 258 23.72 -23.72 -3.11
C ALA A 258 23.81 -22.48 -4.04
N ALA A 259 22.66 -21.96 -4.48
CA ALA A 259 22.60 -20.73 -5.27
C ALA A 259 22.82 -19.47 -4.41
N ALA A 260 22.23 -19.43 -3.20
CA ALA A 260 22.39 -18.31 -2.27
C ALA A 260 23.84 -18.17 -1.79
N LYS A 261 24.54 -19.28 -1.52
CA LYS A 261 25.94 -19.29 -1.08
C LYS A 261 26.94 -18.65 -2.06
N LYS A 262 26.52 -18.40 -3.31
CA LYS A 262 27.35 -17.75 -4.36
C LYS A 262 27.18 -16.23 -4.40
N LYS A 263 26.26 -15.68 -3.61
CA LYS A 263 25.94 -14.25 -3.55
C LYS A 263 26.00 -13.75 -2.10
N PRO A 264 26.17 -12.44 -1.87
CA PRO A 264 25.98 -11.86 -0.55
C PRO A 264 24.60 -12.21 0.04
N PRO A 265 24.46 -12.28 1.38
CA PRO A 265 23.20 -12.57 2.03
C PRO A 265 22.16 -11.50 1.67
N LYS A 266 20.90 -11.91 1.48
CA LYS A 266 19.80 -10.98 1.25
C LYS A 266 19.32 -10.43 2.58
N GLN A 267 18.49 -9.37 2.53
CA GLN A 267 17.91 -8.77 3.73
C GLN A 267 17.23 -9.80 4.66
N LYS A 268 16.55 -10.80 4.08
CA LYS A 268 15.94 -11.90 4.87
C LYS A 268 16.98 -12.71 5.65
N ASP A 269 18.08 -13.09 5.02
CA ASP A 269 19.16 -13.85 5.67
C ASP A 269 19.84 -13.01 6.77
N LEU A 270 20.01 -11.71 6.52
CA LEU A 270 20.58 -10.75 7.48
C LEU A 270 19.69 -10.55 8.70
N ILE A 271 18.36 -10.53 8.52
CA ILE A 271 17.40 -10.48 9.64
C ILE A 271 17.54 -11.74 10.51
N ASP A 272 17.60 -12.93 9.91
CA ASP A 272 17.75 -14.18 10.66
C ASP A 272 19.09 -14.23 11.41
N ILE A 273 20.17 -13.73 10.80
CA ILE A 273 21.48 -13.57 11.44
C ILE A 273 21.40 -12.61 12.64
N ALA A 274 20.77 -11.44 12.46
CA ALA A 274 20.65 -10.44 13.51
C ALA A 274 19.82 -10.95 14.69
N VAL A 275 18.71 -11.65 14.41
CA VAL A 275 17.86 -12.27 15.45
C VAL A 275 18.67 -13.27 16.26
N LYS A 276 19.41 -14.17 15.61
CA LYS A 276 20.25 -15.14 16.32
C LYS A 276 21.32 -14.47 17.17
N ALA A 277 22.04 -13.48 16.63
CA ALA A 277 23.11 -12.80 17.34
C ALA A 277 22.61 -12.04 18.58
N VAL A 278 21.54 -11.26 18.44
CA VAL A 278 20.95 -10.49 19.54
C VAL A 278 20.39 -11.40 20.63
N LEU A 279 19.66 -12.45 20.26
CA LEU A 279 19.05 -13.36 21.24
C LEU A 279 20.06 -14.29 21.93
N ALA A 280 21.21 -14.55 21.30
CA ALA A 280 22.29 -15.34 21.89
C ALA A 280 23.20 -14.52 22.83
N THR A 281 23.09 -13.19 22.84
CA THR A 281 23.93 -12.35 23.69
C THR A 281 23.50 -12.45 25.14
N THR A 282 24.43 -12.79 26.03
CA THR A 282 24.23 -12.78 27.48
C THR A 282 25.22 -11.84 28.14
N SER A 283 24.72 -10.76 28.73
CA SER A 283 25.49 -9.78 29.50
C SER A 283 24.59 -9.19 30.57
N ASP A 284 25.15 -8.95 31.77
CA ASP A 284 24.42 -8.37 32.91
C ASP A 284 23.80 -7.01 32.56
N ALA A 285 24.41 -6.27 31.62
CA ALA A 285 23.94 -4.96 31.18
C ALA A 285 22.62 -5.03 30.38
N ILE A 286 22.32 -6.16 29.73
CA ILE A 286 21.12 -6.32 28.89
C ILE A 286 20.18 -7.39 29.45
N ASP A 287 20.26 -7.69 30.74
CA ASP A 287 19.46 -8.75 31.36
C ASP A 287 17.95 -8.53 31.15
N GLY A 288 17.23 -9.62 30.89
CA GLY A 288 15.79 -9.62 30.60
C GLY A 288 15.39 -9.12 29.19
N TRP A 289 16.20 -8.31 28.50
CA TRP A 289 15.85 -7.81 27.16
C TRP A 289 15.78 -8.91 26.10
N PRO A 290 16.78 -9.83 25.96
CA PRO A 290 16.68 -10.95 25.02
C PRO A 290 15.44 -11.82 25.25
N THR A 291 15.07 -12.04 26.52
CA THR A 291 13.87 -12.83 26.87
C THR A 291 12.59 -12.18 26.37
N GLU A 292 12.44 -10.87 26.56
CA GLU A 292 11.27 -10.13 26.06
C GLU A 292 11.25 -10.02 24.52
N LEU A 293 12.42 -9.86 23.89
CA LEU A 293 12.59 -9.84 22.43
C LEU A 293 12.29 -11.19 21.77
N ALA A 294 12.54 -12.30 22.47
CA ALA A 294 12.28 -13.66 21.99
C ALA A 294 10.79 -14.05 22.02
N LYS A 295 9.93 -13.32 22.74
CA LYS A 295 8.49 -13.60 22.77
C LYS A 295 7.88 -13.51 21.37
N PRO A 296 6.77 -14.22 21.10
CA PRO A 296 6.07 -14.10 19.82
C PRO A 296 5.59 -12.68 19.52
N HIS A 297 5.71 -12.26 18.25
CA HIS A 297 5.22 -10.96 17.80
C HIS A 297 3.69 -10.92 17.73
N THR A 298 3.09 -9.82 18.17
CA THR A 298 1.64 -9.60 18.04
C THR A 298 1.40 -8.68 16.84
N LYS A 299 0.70 -9.18 15.83
CA LYS A 299 0.31 -8.42 14.65
C LYS A 299 -0.79 -7.42 14.98
N VAL A 300 -1.03 -6.45 14.09
CA VAL A 300 -2.04 -5.41 14.27
C VAL A 300 -3.46 -5.98 14.39
N ASN A 301 -3.73 -7.11 13.74
CA ASN A 301 -5.00 -7.83 13.82
C ASN A 301 -5.17 -8.63 15.13
N GLY A 302 -4.20 -8.58 16.06
CA GLY A 302 -4.21 -9.30 17.32
C GLY A 302 -3.70 -10.75 17.23
N GLU A 303 -3.36 -11.25 16.05
CA GLU A 303 -2.79 -12.58 15.88
C GLU A 303 -1.35 -12.65 16.36
N THR A 304 -1.00 -13.79 16.94
CA THR A 304 0.37 -14.11 17.33
C THR A 304 1.11 -14.71 16.13
N ALA A 305 2.24 -14.11 15.75
CA ALA A 305 3.10 -14.63 14.69
C ALA A 305 3.98 -15.79 15.17
N GLU A 306 4.44 -16.62 14.24
CA GLU A 306 5.39 -17.70 14.51
C GLU A 306 6.83 -17.21 14.75
N TYR A 307 7.09 -15.93 14.46
CA TYR A 307 8.40 -15.29 14.64
C TYR A 307 8.45 -14.41 15.90
N SER A 308 9.66 -14.13 16.36
CA SER A 308 9.90 -13.33 17.58
C SER A 308 9.52 -11.86 17.39
N ARG A 309 9.28 -11.14 18.49
CA ARG A 309 9.06 -9.69 18.49
C ARG A 309 10.20 -8.95 17.81
N LEU A 310 11.44 -9.35 18.09
CA LEU A 310 12.61 -8.81 17.42
C LEU A 310 12.51 -8.95 15.90
N GLN A 311 12.19 -10.15 15.40
CA GLN A 311 12.03 -10.38 13.96
C GLN A 311 10.89 -9.56 13.36
N GLY A 312 9.75 -9.44 14.06
CA GLY A 312 8.63 -8.59 13.62
C GLY A 312 9.03 -7.12 13.48
N HIS A 313 9.77 -6.60 14.45
CA HIS A 313 10.26 -5.24 14.41
C HIS A 313 11.36 -5.04 13.36
N LEU A 314 12.23 -6.03 13.12
CA LEU A 314 13.25 -5.99 12.06
C LEU A 314 12.62 -6.04 10.66
N ASN A 315 11.58 -6.86 10.47
CA ASN A 315 10.83 -6.89 9.21
C ASN A 315 10.24 -5.51 8.90
N ARG A 316 9.72 -4.79 9.91
CA ARG A 316 9.22 -3.42 9.74
C ARG A 316 10.33 -2.41 9.50
N TYR A 317 11.46 -2.55 10.19
CA TYR A 317 12.60 -1.65 10.04
C TYR A 317 13.27 -1.76 8.66
N CYS A 318 13.25 -2.96 8.07
CA CYS A 318 13.92 -3.26 6.80
C CYS A 318 12.96 -3.35 5.58
N ALA A 319 11.67 -3.06 5.76
CA ALA A 319 10.66 -3.04 4.70
C ALA A 319 10.84 -1.83 3.78
#